data_AF-A0A240AB46-F1
#
_entry.id   AF-A0A240AB46-F1
#
_cell.length_a   1.000
_cell.length_b   1.000
_cell.length_c   1.000
_cell.angle_alpha   90.00
_cell.angle_beta   90.00
_cell.angle_gamma   90.00
#
_symmetry.space_group_name_H-M   'P 1'
#
loop_
_entity.id
_entity.type
_entity.pdbx_description
1 polymer ?
#
loop_
_entity_poly.entity_id
_entity_poly.type
_entity_poly.pdbx_seq_one_letter_code
_entity_poly.pdbx_strand_id
1 'polypeptide(L)'
;MAQQITVVGLGNFSLEELPLGIYRMLQSANKVYARTLDHPVIAELTEINWEGLDYVYEKHDDFINVYKEIVDTLVHYSDQEDIIYAVPGDPMVAETTTQLLLESGKNVKILGGKSFLDDMFRAINIDPNDGFTLLDGTSLHESHLNIRTNTIITQVYDQMVASDIKITLMERYPDEHEVSIVTNARLGEADVKTCPLYEMDHHIEVSNLTSVYVPKILNEQEIYGDFQYLEETIDTLVSEDGCPWDKVQTHESLKRYLIEETFELIEAIDEEDIDHMIEELGDVLLQVMLHSAIGKKDGYFDAREVIESITRKMIRRHPHVFSDEEANNIDDLNQIWQKEKLKEGKVNKEKLEKIFADYFLKLYDKTKLDGLNEQELKNYINRGDLKL
;
A
#
# COMPACT_ATOMS: atom_id res chain seq x y z
N MET A 1 -39.61 -13.78 -15.17
CA MET A 1 -38.16 -13.78 -15.44
C MET A 1 -37.56 -12.70 -14.54
N ALA A 2 -36.35 -12.87 -14.03
CA ALA A 2 -35.70 -11.79 -13.28
C ALA A 2 -35.44 -10.66 -14.28
N GLN A 3 -35.99 -9.48 -14.00
CA GLN A 3 -35.76 -8.30 -14.82
C GLN A 3 -34.28 -7.92 -14.78
N GLN A 4 -33.81 -7.30 -15.86
CA GLN A 4 -32.41 -6.99 -16.10
C GLN A 4 -32.14 -5.49 -15.91
N ILE A 5 -31.03 -5.18 -15.24
CA ILE A 5 -30.44 -3.84 -15.20
C ILE A 5 -29.31 -3.81 -16.24
N THR A 6 -29.47 -3.03 -17.30
CA THR A 6 -28.39 -2.82 -18.29
C THR A 6 -27.66 -1.52 -17.98
N VAL A 7 -26.43 -1.62 -17.51
CA VAL A 7 -25.56 -0.46 -17.26
C VAL A 7 -24.77 -0.14 -18.53
N VAL A 8 -24.79 1.12 -18.98
CA VAL A 8 -24.12 1.59 -20.19
C VAL A 8 -23.14 2.71 -19.89
N GLY A 9 -21.95 2.62 -20.48
CA GLY A 9 -20.98 3.71 -20.48
C GLY A 9 -21.26 4.71 -21.58
N LEU A 10 -21.37 5.99 -21.23
CA LEU A 10 -21.54 7.07 -22.20
C LEU A 10 -20.22 7.53 -22.83
N GLY A 11 -19.08 7.01 -22.38
CA GLY A 11 -17.78 7.62 -22.69
C GLY A 11 -17.60 8.92 -21.90
N ASN A 12 -16.53 9.66 -22.18
CA ASN A 12 -16.15 10.76 -21.31
C ASN A 12 -16.68 12.11 -21.81
N PHE A 13 -16.65 12.36 -23.12
CA PHE A 13 -16.73 13.74 -23.61
C PHE A 13 -17.58 14.00 -24.85
N SER A 14 -17.75 13.02 -25.75
CA SER A 14 -18.41 13.26 -27.04
C SER A 14 -19.23 12.07 -27.49
N LEU A 15 -20.30 12.35 -28.25
CA LEU A 15 -21.09 11.33 -28.92
C LEU A 15 -20.25 10.46 -29.87
N GLU A 16 -19.13 10.95 -30.39
CA GLU A 16 -18.21 10.17 -31.23
C GLU A 16 -17.56 8.99 -30.49
N GLU A 17 -17.44 9.08 -29.16
CA GLU A 17 -16.86 8.03 -28.31
C GLU A 17 -17.89 6.95 -27.95
N LEU A 18 -19.17 7.23 -28.16
CA LEU A 18 -20.25 6.32 -27.79
C LEU A 18 -20.26 5.10 -28.73
N PRO A 19 -20.10 3.87 -28.21
CA PRO A 19 -20.15 2.69 -29.05
C PRO A 19 -21.45 2.61 -29.84
N LEU A 20 -21.37 2.35 -31.15
CA LEU A 20 -22.54 2.34 -32.05
C LEU A 20 -23.65 1.38 -31.57
N GLY A 21 -23.28 0.28 -30.91
CA GLY A 21 -24.24 -0.65 -30.30
C GLY A 21 -25.04 -0.01 -29.17
N ILE A 22 -24.38 0.76 -28.30
CA ILE A 22 -25.02 1.48 -27.19
C ILE A 22 -25.89 2.61 -27.74
N TYR A 23 -25.39 3.40 -28.70
CA TYR A 23 -26.18 4.45 -29.36
C TYR A 23 -27.52 3.93 -29.89
N ARG A 24 -27.50 2.83 -30.66
CA ARG A 24 -28.73 2.21 -31.21
C ARG A 24 -29.67 1.73 -30.11
N MET A 25 -29.13 1.17 -29.03
CA MET A 25 -29.92 0.69 -27.91
C MET A 25 -30.62 1.86 -27.20
N LEU A 26 -29.89 2.94 -26.92
CA LEU A 26 -30.41 4.16 -26.31
C LEU A 26 -31.53 4.78 -27.15
N GLN A 27 -31.39 4.84 -28.47
CA GLN A 27 -32.45 5.34 -29.36
C GLN A 27 -33.73 4.48 -29.36
N SER A 28 -33.60 3.19 -29.07
CA SER A 28 -34.73 2.27 -28.99
C SER A 28 -35.35 2.18 -27.60
N ALA A 29 -34.72 2.80 -26.60
CA ALA A 29 -35.14 2.73 -25.21
C ALA A 29 -36.36 3.62 -24.96
N ASN A 30 -37.32 3.10 -24.18
CA ASN A 30 -38.47 3.90 -23.73
C ASN A 30 -38.08 4.93 -22.66
N LYS A 31 -37.12 4.57 -21.81
CA LYS A 31 -36.62 5.39 -20.71
C LYS A 31 -35.20 4.96 -20.36
N VAL A 32 -34.35 5.94 -20.03
CA VAL A 32 -32.97 5.71 -19.59
C VAL A 32 -32.71 6.50 -18.33
N TYR A 33 -32.29 5.82 -17.27
CA TYR A 33 -31.88 6.48 -16.04
C TYR A 33 -30.42 6.90 -16.18
N ALA A 34 -30.06 8.13 -15.80
CA ALA A 34 -28.69 8.62 -15.85
C ALA A 34 -28.18 8.95 -14.45
N ARG A 35 -26.92 8.59 -14.15
CA ARG A 35 -26.27 8.97 -12.88
C ARG A 35 -26.32 10.49 -12.66
N THR A 36 -26.11 11.23 -13.74
CA THR A 36 -26.22 12.69 -13.81
C THR A 36 -26.68 13.08 -15.21
N LEU A 37 -27.48 14.13 -15.31
CA LEU A 37 -27.84 14.76 -16.59
C LEU A 37 -26.76 15.70 -17.12
N ASP A 38 -25.79 16.08 -16.29
CA ASP A 38 -24.66 16.92 -16.69
C ASP A 38 -23.60 16.09 -17.43
N HIS A 39 -23.92 15.75 -18.69
CA HIS A 39 -23.03 14.99 -19.56
C HIS A 39 -23.19 15.42 -21.03
N PRO A 40 -22.09 15.67 -21.78
CA PRO A 40 -22.17 16.14 -23.17
C PRO A 40 -23.01 15.25 -24.09
N VAL A 41 -22.86 13.93 -23.98
CA VAL A 41 -23.63 12.96 -24.76
C VAL A 41 -25.14 13.06 -24.48
N ILE A 42 -25.53 13.34 -23.24
CA ILE A 42 -26.95 13.52 -22.87
C ILE A 42 -27.49 14.80 -23.52
N ALA A 43 -26.70 15.88 -23.50
CA ALA A 43 -27.06 17.15 -24.13
C ALA A 43 -27.22 17.04 -25.66
N GLU A 44 -26.43 16.20 -26.32
CA GLU A 44 -26.53 15.95 -27.76
C GLU A 44 -27.67 15.00 -28.14
N LEU A 45 -28.09 14.09 -27.24
CA LEU A 45 -29.14 13.10 -27.49
C LEU A 45 -30.48 13.50 -26.88
N THR A 46 -31.06 14.58 -27.41
CA THR A 46 -32.31 15.19 -26.91
C THR A 46 -33.57 14.34 -27.11
N GLU A 47 -33.53 13.38 -28.04
CA GLU A 47 -34.67 12.52 -28.37
C GLU A 47 -34.85 11.34 -27.40
N ILE A 48 -33.89 11.13 -26.50
CA ILE A 48 -33.97 10.07 -25.48
C ILE A 48 -34.72 10.59 -24.26
N ASN A 49 -35.61 9.75 -23.73
CA ASN A 49 -36.30 10.01 -22.48
C ASN A 49 -35.38 9.73 -21.27
N TRP A 50 -34.59 10.74 -20.90
CA TRP A 50 -33.66 10.68 -19.77
C TRP A 50 -34.36 10.95 -18.43
N GLU A 51 -34.01 10.17 -17.41
CA GLU A 51 -34.33 10.48 -16.01
C GLU A 51 -33.03 10.57 -15.20
N GLY A 52 -32.69 11.78 -14.77
CA GLY A 52 -31.53 12.04 -13.93
C GLY A 52 -31.74 11.64 -12.48
N LEU A 53 -30.69 11.09 -11.86
CA LEU A 53 -30.63 10.84 -10.42
C LEU A 53 -29.89 11.95 -9.65
N ASP A 54 -29.70 13.12 -10.28
CA ASP A 54 -28.99 14.28 -9.70
C ASP A 54 -29.60 14.74 -8.36
N TYR A 55 -30.92 14.58 -8.19
CA TYR A 55 -31.63 14.93 -6.96
C TYR A 55 -31.13 14.17 -5.71
N VAL A 56 -30.45 13.03 -5.88
CA VAL A 56 -29.88 12.26 -4.77
C VAL A 56 -28.67 12.99 -4.18
N TYR A 57 -27.89 13.70 -4.99
CA TYR A 57 -26.74 14.48 -4.53
C TYR A 57 -27.15 15.66 -3.63
N GLU A 58 -28.37 16.17 -3.77
CA GLU A 58 -28.90 17.24 -2.91
C GLU A 58 -29.34 16.74 -1.51
N LYS A 59 -29.48 15.42 -1.33
CA LYS A 59 -30.01 14.82 -0.09
C LYS A 59 -28.95 14.40 0.92
N HIS A 60 -27.72 14.21 0.48
CA HIS A 60 -26.64 13.64 1.29
C HIS A 60 -25.43 14.55 1.25
N ASP A 61 -24.71 14.61 2.38
CA ASP A 61 -23.48 15.38 2.51
C ASP A 61 -22.23 14.57 2.08
N ASP A 62 -22.39 13.28 1.77
CA ASP A 62 -21.32 12.36 1.39
C ASP A 62 -21.69 11.47 0.19
N PHE A 63 -20.68 11.16 -0.64
CA PHE A 63 -20.87 10.37 -1.86
C PHE A 63 -21.24 8.90 -1.60
N ILE A 64 -20.82 8.31 -0.47
CA ILE A 64 -21.09 6.91 -0.14
C ILE A 64 -22.61 6.69 -0.03
N ASN A 65 -23.30 7.57 0.71
CA ASN A 65 -24.74 7.51 0.87
C ASN A 65 -25.48 7.87 -0.43
N VAL A 66 -24.95 8.81 -1.24
CA VAL A 66 -25.48 9.09 -2.58
C VAL A 66 -25.50 7.83 -3.45
N TYR A 67 -24.36 7.15 -3.57
CA TYR A 67 -24.25 5.97 -4.43
C TYR A 67 -25.14 4.83 -3.94
N LYS A 68 -25.26 4.66 -2.62
CA LYS A 68 -26.15 3.67 -2.04
C LYS A 68 -27.62 3.95 -2.36
N GLU A 69 -28.09 5.18 -2.21
CA GLU A 69 -29.49 5.54 -2.55
C GLU A 69 -29.78 5.40 -4.05
N ILE A 70 -28.82 5.76 -4.92
CA ILE A 70 -28.92 5.53 -6.37
C ILE A 70 -29.13 4.04 -6.66
N VAL A 71 -28.32 3.17 -6.05
CA VAL A 71 -28.39 1.72 -6.25
C VAL A 71 -29.72 1.16 -5.74
N ASP A 72 -30.12 1.52 -4.52
CA ASP A 72 -31.40 1.08 -3.93
C ASP A 72 -32.60 1.49 -4.81
N THR A 73 -32.54 2.69 -5.40
CA THR A 73 -33.55 3.21 -6.32
C THR A 73 -33.61 2.40 -7.62
N LEU A 74 -32.46 2.14 -8.25
CA LEU A 74 -32.37 1.35 -9.49
C LEU A 74 -32.79 -0.11 -9.26
N VAL A 75 -32.40 -0.70 -8.14
CA VAL A 75 -32.83 -2.02 -7.69
C VAL A 75 -34.35 -2.08 -7.57
N HIS A 76 -34.96 -1.06 -6.96
CA HIS A 76 -36.42 -0.96 -6.84
C HIS A 76 -37.12 -0.84 -8.20
N TYR A 77 -36.61 -0.01 -9.11
CA TYR A 77 -37.16 0.13 -10.47
C TYR A 77 -37.04 -1.18 -11.27
N SER A 78 -35.93 -1.88 -11.12
CA SER A 78 -35.72 -3.18 -11.77
C SER A 78 -36.71 -4.25 -11.31
N ASP A 79 -37.36 -4.11 -10.14
CA ASP A 79 -38.37 -5.09 -9.73
C ASP A 79 -39.63 -5.06 -10.61
N GLN A 80 -39.86 -3.97 -11.34
CA GLN A 80 -41.03 -3.80 -12.20
C GLN A 80 -40.74 -4.12 -13.66
N GLU A 81 -39.60 -3.66 -14.19
CA GLU A 81 -39.26 -3.74 -15.61
C GLU A 81 -37.74 -3.82 -15.85
N ASP A 82 -37.36 -4.17 -17.08
CA ASP A 82 -35.97 -4.04 -17.51
C ASP A 82 -35.61 -2.55 -17.60
N ILE A 83 -34.49 -2.16 -17.00
CA ILE A 83 -34.05 -0.76 -16.99
C ILE A 83 -32.68 -0.60 -17.66
N ILE A 84 -32.46 0.58 -18.23
CA ILE A 84 -31.15 1.02 -18.73
C ILE A 84 -30.66 2.13 -17.81
N TYR A 85 -29.46 1.94 -17.27
CA TYR A 85 -28.77 2.90 -16.42
C TYR A 85 -27.50 3.38 -17.10
N ALA A 86 -27.38 4.68 -17.34
CA ALA A 86 -26.26 5.30 -18.02
C ALA A 86 -25.34 6.01 -17.02
N VAL A 87 -24.05 5.73 -17.16
CA VAL A 87 -22.98 6.34 -16.36
C VAL A 87 -21.96 7.03 -17.28
N PRO A 88 -21.33 8.12 -16.82
CA PRO A 88 -20.16 8.69 -17.49
C PRO A 88 -19.01 7.67 -17.57
N GLY A 89 -18.22 7.75 -18.65
CA GLY A 89 -17.05 6.90 -18.85
C GLY A 89 -17.40 5.44 -19.16
N ASP A 90 -16.60 4.53 -18.60
CA ASP A 90 -16.83 3.08 -18.68
C ASP A 90 -17.42 2.57 -17.35
N PRO A 91 -18.51 1.77 -17.36
CA PRO A 91 -19.16 1.33 -16.11
C PRO A 91 -18.29 0.46 -15.20
N MET A 92 -17.20 -0.11 -15.70
CA MET A 92 -16.28 -0.95 -14.93
C MET A 92 -15.04 -0.19 -14.43
N VAL A 93 -14.90 1.10 -14.74
CA VAL A 93 -13.70 1.87 -14.36
C VAL A 93 -14.09 3.02 -13.44
N ALA A 94 -13.68 2.93 -12.18
CA ALA A 94 -13.92 3.95 -11.15
C ALA A 94 -15.40 4.37 -11.01
N GLU A 95 -16.32 3.42 -11.20
CA GLU A 95 -17.77 3.64 -11.08
C GLU A 95 -18.35 2.78 -9.96
N THR A 96 -18.49 3.38 -8.79
CA THR A 96 -18.96 2.74 -7.55
C THR A 96 -20.38 2.20 -7.66
N THR A 97 -21.28 2.90 -8.37
CA THR A 97 -22.68 2.46 -8.49
C THR A 97 -22.80 1.15 -9.26
N THR A 98 -21.97 0.92 -10.27
CA THR A 98 -21.92 -0.35 -11.00
C THR A 98 -21.47 -1.51 -10.11
N GLN A 99 -20.45 -1.30 -9.25
CA GLN A 99 -19.98 -2.34 -8.34
C GLN A 99 -21.06 -2.72 -7.32
N LEU A 100 -21.70 -1.74 -6.71
CA LEU A 100 -22.81 -1.97 -5.77
C LEU A 100 -24.00 -2.67 -6.44
N LEU A 101 -24.30 -2.35 -7.71
CA LEU A 101 -25.33 -3.06 -8.47
C LEU A 101 -24.96 -4.53 -8.71
N LEU A 102 -23.70 -4.84 -9.02
CA LEU A 102 -23.24 -6.23 -9.18
C LEU A 102 -23.34 -7.01 -7.86
N GLU A 103 -23.09 -6.35 -6.72
CA GLU A 103 -23.20 -6.93 -5.39
C GLU A 103 -24.66 -7.10 -4.90
N SER A 104 -25.61 -6.37 -5.50
CA SER A 104 -27.03 -6.40 -5.10
C SER A 104 -27.76 -7.74 -5.35
N GLY A 105 -27.14 -8.67 -6.08
CA GLY A 105 -27.73 -9.95 -6.47
C GLY A 105 -28.76 -9.86 -7.61
N LYS A 106 -28.93 -8.69 -8.25
CA LYS A 106 -29.76 -8.51 -9.44
C LYS A 106 -29.08 -9.04 -10.72
N ASN A 107 -29.87 -9.24 -11.77
CA ASN A 107 -29.38 -9.57 -13.10
C ASN A 107 -28.83 -8.31 -13.78
N VAL A 108 -27.54 -8.02 -13.58
CA VAL A 108 -26.88 -6.84 -14.14
C VAL A 108 -26.11 -7.21 -15.42
N LYS A 109 -26.35 -6.46 -16.49
CA LYS A 109 -25.62 -6.56 -17.76
C LYS A 109 -24.86 -5.26 -17.97
N ILE A 110 -23.56 -5.37 -18.27
CA ILE A 110 -22.70 -4.21 -18.48
C ILE A 110 -22.36 -4.09 -19.96
N LEU A 111 -22.48 -2.88 -20.48
CA LEU A 111 -22.05 -2.50 -21.83
C LEU A 111 -21.04 -1.35 -21.70
N GLY A 112 -19.79 -1.65 -22.05
CA GLY A 112 -18.64 -0.76 -21.85
C GLY A 112 -18.70 0.54 -22.65
N GLY A 113 -18.01 1.55 -22.16
CA GLY A 113 -17.80 2.85 -22.79
C GLY A 113 -16.31 3.14 -22.94
N LYS A 114 -15.95 4.29 -23.49
CA LYS A 114 -14.55 4.73 -23.44
C LYS A 114 -14.21 5.14 -22.01
N SER A 115 -13.19 4.51 -21.42
CA SER A 115 -12.65 4.89 -20.11
C SER A 115 -11.79 6.15 -20.21
N PHE A 116 -11.70 6.93 -19.13
CA PHE A 116 -10.80 8.09 -19.02
C PHE A 116 -9.31 7.72 -19.01
N LEU A 117 -8.96 6.46 -18.73
CA LEU A 117 -7.57 6.01 -18.60
C LEU A 117 -6.75 6.26 -19.88
N ASP A 118 -7.33 5.98 -21.05
CA ASP A 118 -6.67 6.25 -22.34
C ASP A 118 -6.33 7.73 -22.51
N ASP A 119 -7.24 8.61 -22.08
CA ASP A 119 -7.05 10.05 -22.19
C ASP A 119 -6.04 10.55 -21.15
N MET A 120 -6.03 9.96 -19.95
CA MET A 120 -5.01 10.21 -18.93
C MET A 120 -3.62 9.85 -19.43
N PHE A 121 -3.41 8.64 -19.96
CA PHE A 121 -2.11 8.20 -20.47
C PHE A 121 -1.61 9.07 -21.62
N ARG A 122 -2.52 9.54 -22.49
CA ARG A 122 -2.18 10.53 -23.53
C ARG A 122 -1.81 11.90 -22.94
N ALA A 123 -2.54 12.37 -21.93
CA ALA A 123 -2.32 13.66 -21.30
C ALA A 123 -0.94 13.74 -20.63
N ILE A 124 -0.55 12.68 -19.91
CA ILE A 124 0.76 12.61 -19.24
C ILE A 124 1.88 12.08 -20.16
N ASN A 125 1.54 11.62 -21.38
CA ASN A 125 2.46 11.04 -22.36
C ASN A 125 3.24 9.81 -21.85
N ILE A 126 2.54 8.85 -21.24
CA ILE A 126 3.14 7.64 -20.65
C ILE A 126 2.44 6.37 -21.13
N ASP A 127 3.24 5.35 -21.42
CA ASP A 127 2.77 4.02 -21.77
C ASP A 127 2.50 3.20 -20.48
N PRO A 128 1.28 2.63 -20.30
CA PRO A 128 0.97 1.79 -19.15
C PRO A 128 1.63 0.41 -19.17
N ASN A 129 2.35 0.03 -20.22
CA ASN A 129 2.89 -1.33 -20.39
C ASN A 129 3.88 -1.77 -19.29
N ASP A 130 4.58 -0.82 -18.65
CA ASP A 130 5.47 -1.09 -17.51
C ASP A 130 4.72 -1.41 -16.20
N GLY A 131 3.39 -1.43 -16.25
CA GLY A 131 2.53 -1.55 -15.07
C GLY A 131 2.17 -0.20 -14.48
N PHE A 132 0.92 -0.09 -14.04
CA PHE A 132 0.42 1.05 -13.28
C PHE A 132 -0.56 0.60 -12.21
N THR A 133 -0.77 1.45 -11.22
CA THR A 133 -1.72 1.26 -10.14
C THR A 133 -2.82 2.30 -10.25
N LEU A 134 -4.08 1.89 -10.17
CA LEU A 134 -5.23 2.78 -10.08
C LEU A 134 -5.77 2.74 -8.64
N LEU A 135 -5.76 3.88 -7.96
CA LEU A 135 -6.21 4.02 -6.58
C LEU A 135 -7.36 5.02 -6.46
N ASP A 136 -8.17 4.83 -5.42
CA ASP A 136 -9.23 5.75 -5.01
C ASP A 136 -8.68 6.70 -3.94
N GLY A 137 -8.75 8.00 -4.20
CA GLY A 137 -8.28 9.03 -3.28
C GLY A 137 -9.05 9.09 -1.96
N THR A 138 -10.30 8.62 -1.93
CA THR A 138 -11.16 8.64 -0.73
C THR A 138 -10.85 7.50 0.25
N SER A 139 -10.12 6.48 -0.20
CA SER A 139 -9.76 5.30 0.59
C SER A 139 -8.27 4.95 0.45
N LEU A 140 -7.43 5.97 0.28
CA LEU A 140 -5.99 5.79 0.11
C LEU A 140 -5.33 5.45 1.46
N HIS A 141 -4.46 4.45 1.45
CA HIS A 141 -3.65 4.05 2.58
C HIS A 141 -2.22 3.83 2.13
N GLU A 142 -1.25 4.04 3.03
CA GLU A 142 0.19 3.86 2.76
C GLU A 142 0.49 2.45 2.17
N SER A 143 -0.17 1.42 2.69
CA SER A 143 0.00 0.02 2.25
C SER A 143 -0.44 -0.24 0.81
N HIS A 144 -1.18 0.67 0.18
CA HIS A 144 -1.57 0.59 -1.22
C HIS A 144 -0.50 1.19 -2.16
N LEU A 145 0.43 1.97 -1.63
CA LEU A 145 1.42 2.69 -2.43
C LEU A 145 2.52 1.75 -2.89
N ASN A 146 2.84 1.81 -4.18
CA ASN A 146 3.96 1.11 -4.77
C ASN A 146 4.82 2.09 -5.59
N ILE A 147 5.95 2.50 -5.01
CA ILE A 147 6.89 3.48 -5.59
C ILE A 147 7.56 2.99 -6.88
N ARG A 148 7.46 1.68 -7.20
CA ARG A 148 8.07 1.07 -8.38
C ARG A 148 7.19 1.12 -9.62
N THR A 149 5.91 1.48 -9.46
CA THR A 149 4.93 1.58 -10.55
C THR A 149 4.34 2.97 -10.62
N ASN A 150 3.93 3.36 -11.81
CA ASN A 150 3.19 4.60 -11.98
C ASN A 150 1.82 4.49 -11.29
N THR A 151 1.39 5.52 -10.57
CA THR A 151 0.12 5.50 -9.85
C THR A 151 -0.81 6.59 -10.39
N ILE A 152 -2.08 6.24 -10.65
CA ILE A 152 -3.16 7.19 -10.91
C ILE A 152 -4.10 7.12 -9.71
N ILE A 153 -4.31 8.27 -9.07
CA ILE A 153 -5.24 8.43 -7.96
C ILE A 153 -6.44 9.21 -8.48
N THR A 154 -7.60 8.60 -8.41
CA THR A 154 -8.88 9.18 -8.84
C THR A 154 -9.62 9.79 -7.66
N GLN A 155 -10.79 10.38 -7.93
CA GLN A 155 -11.73 10.81 -6.87
C GLN A 155 -11.21 11.95 -5.99
N VAL A 156 -10.46 12.90 -6.57
CA VAL A 156 -9.91 14.05 -5.83
C VAL A 156 -10.94 15.19 -5.79
N TYR A 157 -11.99 14.98 -5.00
CA TYR A 157 -13.22 15.78 -5.01
C TYR A 157 -13.23 17.03 -4.16
N ASP A 158 -12.29 17.18 -3.24
CA ASP A 158 -12.16 18.35 -2.38
C ASP A 158 -10.72 18.55 -1.88
N GLN A 159 -10.53 19.70 -1.24
CA GLN A 159 -9.25 20.09 -0.66
C GLN A 159 -8.80 19.14 0.47
N MET A 160 -9.74 18.53 1.19
CA MET A 160 -9.44 17.61 2.28
C MET A 160 -8.89 16.30 1.72
N VAL A 161 -9.55 15.70 0.73
CA VAL A 161 -9.06 14.52 0.00
C VAL A 161 -7.70 14.79 -0.63
N ALA A 162 -7.52 15.94 -1.27
CA ALA A 162 -6.22 16.36 -1.81
C ALA A 162 -5.10 16.39 -0.74
N SER A 163 -5.41 16.92 0.44
CA SER A 163 -4.48 17.01 1.56
C SER A 163 -4.15 15.63 2.14
N ASP A 164 -5.15 14.76 2.26
CA ASP A 164 -4.99 13.39 2.76
C ASP A 164 -4.15 12.54 1.80
N ILE A 165 -4.37 12.69 0.48
CA ILE A 165 -3.53 12.06 -0.55
C ILE A 165 -2.08 12.54 -0.42
N LYS A 166 -1.86 13.85 -0.29
CA LYS A 166 -0.51 14.42 -0.14
C LYS A 166 0.21 13.78 1.04
N ILE A 167 -0.40 13.82 2.24
CA ILE A 167 0.20 13.30 3.46
C ILE A 167 0.50 11.81 3.29
N THR A 168 -0.44 11.04 2.74
CA THR A 168 -0.27 9.59 2.53
C THR A 168 0.86 9.29 1.55
N LEU A 169 1.02 10.07 0.48
CA LEU A 169 2.12 9.93 -0.46
C LEU A 169 3.47 10.27 0.19
N MET A 170 3.54 11.30 1.03
CA MET A 170 4.78 11.72 1.71
C MET A 170 5.33 10.66 2.68
N GLU A 171 4.53 9.69 3.11
CA GLU A 171 5.01 8.54 3.89
C GLU A 171 5.97 7.63 3.07
N ARG A 172 5.89 7.67 1.73
CA ARG A 172 6.65 6.76 0.84
C ARG A 172 7.43 7.44 -0.27
N TYR A 173 7.04 8.65 -0.67
CA TYR A 173 7.68 9.43 -1.72
C TYR A 173 8.41 10.63 -1.11
N PRO A 174 9.55 11.06 -1.68
CA PRO A 174 10.21 12.30 -1.28
C PRO A 174 9.30 13.52 -1.42
N ASP A 175 9.46 14.50 -0.55
CA ASP A 175 8.68 15.76 -0.56
C ASP A 175 8.74 16.49 -1.91
N GLU A 176 9.92 16.48 -2.53
CA GLU A 176 10.22 17.14 -3.82
C GLU A 176 9.79 16.30 -5.04
N HIS A 177 9.23 15.10 -4.84
CA HIS A 177 8.81 14.22 -5.93
C HIS A 177 7.74 14.92 -6.77
N GLU A 178 7.98 15.00 -8.08
CA GLU A 178 7.05 15.68 -8.99
C GLU A 178 5.79 14.83 -9.22
N VAL A 179 4.64 15.43 -8.93
CA VAL A 179 3.32 14.84 -9.21
C VAL A 179 2.58 15.69 -10.23
N SER A 180 1.71 15.08 -11.03
CA SER A 180 0.91 15.78 -12.03
C SER A 180 -0.56 15.74 -11.67
N ILE A 181 -1.15 16.91 -11.47
CA ILE A 181 -2.59 17.08 -11.32
C ILE A 181 -3.15 17.18 -12.74
N VAL A 182 -4.05 16.26 -13.08
CA VAL A 182 -4.72 16.24 -14.37
C VAL A 182 -6.18 16.59 -14.14
N THR A 183 -6.60 17.71 -14.72
CA THR A 183 -8.01 18.10 -14.76
C THR A 183 -8.49 18.10 -16.20
N ASN A 184 -9.81 17.92 -16.39
CA ASN A 184 -10.45 18.03 -17.70
C ASN A 184 -9.70 17.29 -18.81
N ALA A 185 -9.42 15.98 -18.64
CA ALA A 185 -8.68 15.17 -19.62
C ALA A 185 -9.44 14.95 -20.95
N ARG A 186 -10.00 16.01 -21.54
CA ARG A 186 -10.87 16.05 -22.71
C ARG A 186 -10.02 16.12 -23.97
N LEU A 187 -10.13 15.13 -24.87
CA LEU A 187 -9.80 15.25 -26.30
C LEU A 187 -8.56 16.12 -26.67
N GLY A 188 -7.46 16.02 -25.92
CA GLY A 188 -6.20 16.77 -26.18
C GLY A 188 -6.07 18.16 -25.53
N GLU A 189 -7.04 18.59 -24.72
CA GLU A 189 -7.04 19.83 -23.91
C GLU A 189 -6.99 19.52 -22.40
N ALA A 190 -6.34 18.40 -22.03
CA ALA A 190 -6.09 18.12 -20.62
C ALA A 190 -5.25 19.24 -20.01
N ASP A 191 -5.70 19.82 -18.90
CA ASP A 191 -4.87 20.73 -18.13
C ASP A 191 -4.04 19.89 -17.17
N VAL A 192 -2.77 19.77 -17.50
CA VAL A 192 -1.78 19.01 -16.73
C VAL A 192 -0.88 20.00 -16.03
N LYS A 193 -0.96 20.00 -14.70
CA LYS A 193 -0.11 20.82 -13.86
C LYS A 193 0.81 19.93 -13.04
N THR A 194 2.11 20.08 -13.26
CA THR A 194 3.14 19.40 -12.48
C THR A 194 3.63 20.31 -11.36
N CYS A 195 3.79 19.75 -10.16
CA CYS A 195 4.37 20.43 -9.01
C CYS A 195 5.03 19.43 -8.05
N PRO A 196 5.89 19.90 -7.13
CA PRO A 196 6.38 19.07 -6.04
C PRO A 196 5.23 18.54 -5.19
N LEU A 197 5.38 17.33 -4.65
CA LEU A 197 4.37 16.66 -3.82
C LEU A 197 3.95 17.53 -2.63
N TYR A 198 4.90 18.19 -1.97
CA TYR A 198 4.60 19.05 -0.82
C TYR A 198 3.68 20.25 -1.14
N GLU A 199 3.57 20.67 -2.41
CA GLU A 199 2.71 21.77 -2.88
C GLU A 199 1.42 21.32 -3.57
N MET A 200 1.20 20.00 -3.72
CA MET A 200 0.13 19.45 -4.55
C MET A 200 -1.25 20.00 -4.19
N ASP A 201 -1.58 20.06 -2.91
CA ASP A 201 -2.88 20.55 -2.43
C ASP A 201 -3.08 22.06 -2.63
N HIS A 202 -2.03 22.88 -2.77
CA HIS A 202 -2.17 24.31 -3.07
C HIS A 202 -2.59 24.59 -4.53
N HIS A 203 -2.59 23.56 -5.37
CA HIS A 203 -2.66 23.71 -6.82
C HIS A 203 -3.84 22.97 -7.46
N ILE A 204 -4.66 22.30 -6.66
CA ILE A 204 -5.79 21.52 -7.14
C ILE A 204 -6.99 22.45 -7.34
N GLU A 205 -7.36 22.65 -8.62
CA GLU A 205 -8.74 23.01 -8.96
C GLU A 205 -9.59 21.75 -8.80
N VAL A 206 -10.37 21.73 -7.74
CA VAL A 206 -11.10 20.56 -7.30
C VAL A 206 -12.31 20.31 -8.20
N SER A 207 -12.43 19.08 -8.72
CA SER A 207 -13.57 18.62 -9.51
C SER A 207 -13.71 17.09 -9.45
N ASN A 208 -14.89 16.56 -9.75
CA ASN A 208 -15.14 15.13 -9.94
C ASN A 208 -14.35 14.48 -11.09
N LEU A 209 -13.63 15.29 -11.86
CA LEU A 209 -12.77 14.88 -12.97
C LEU A 209 -11.28 15.08 -12.69
N THR A 210 -10.91 15.47 -11.46
CA THR A 210 -9.51 15.66 -11.07
C THR A 210 -8.88 14.34 -10.67
N SER A 211 -7.74 14.03 -11.29
CA SER A 211 -6.91 12.88 -10.95
C SER A 211 -5.48 13.33 -10.68
N VAL A 212 -4.79 12.62 -9.79
CA VAL A 212 -3.37 12.83 -9.53
C VAL A 212 -2.60 11.68 -10.15
N TYR A 213 -1.62 12.02 -10.97
CA TYR A 213 -0.64 11.09 -11.50
C TYR A 213 0.67 11.20 -10.71
N VAL A 214 1.12 10.07 -10.17
CA VAL A 214 2.36 9.94 -9.42
C VAL A 214 3.30 9.02 -10.21
N PRO A 215 4.40 9.54 -10.77
CA PRO A 215 5.35 8.72 -11.50
C PRO A 215 6.08 7.77 -10.55
N LYS A 216 6.50 6.61 -11.07
CA LYS A 216 7.43 5.72 -10.35
C LYS A 216 8.73 6.44 -10.02
N ILE A 217 9.36 6.06 -8.92
CA ILE A 217 10.69 6.55 -8.56
C ILE A 217 11.71 5.96 -9.54
N LEU A 218 12.51 6.85 -10.15
CA LEU A 218 13.57 6.48 -11.09
C LEU A 218 14.96 6.52 -10.46
N ASN A 219 15.14 7.35 -9.43
CA ASN A 219 16.39 7.47 -8.71
C ASN A 219 16.49 6.34 -7.68
N GLU A 220 17.48 5.46 -7.84
CA GLU A 220 17.65 4.34 -6.92
C GLU A 220 17.89 4.77 -5.47
N GLN A 221 18.48 5.96 -5.24
CA GLN A 221 18.72 6.45 -3.88
C GLN A 221 17.43 6.72 -3.11
N GLU A 222 16.35 7.04 -3.83
CA GLU A 222 15.04 7.32 -3.23
C GLU A 222 14.28 6.03 -2.88
N ILE A 223 14.78 4.85 -3.30
CA ILE A 223 14.21 3.55 -2.93
C ILE A 223 15.04 2.81 -1.88
N TYR A 224 16.08 3.42 -1.28
CA TYR A 224 16.93 2.77 -0.27
C TYR A 224 16.17 2.36 1.01
N GLY A 225 15.05 3.04 1.31
CA GLY A 225 14.15 2.65 2.41
C GLY A 225 13.28 1.43 2.11
N ASP A 226 13.32 0.89 0.88
CA ASP A 226 12.50 -0.25 0.48
C ASP A 226 13.15 -1.59 0.85
N PHE A 227 12.42 -2.43 1.58
CA PHE A 227 12.93 -3.71 2.06
C PHE A 227 13.35 -4.66 0.94
N GLN A 228 12.63 -4.66 -0.19
CA GLN A 228 13.00 -5.50 -1.33
C GLN A 228 14.31 -5.01 -1.96
N TYR A 229 14.54 -3.69 -2.01
CA TYR A 229 15.82 -3.16 -2.49
C TYR A 229 16.99 -3.56 -1.58
N LEU A 230 16.79 -3.59 -0.26
CA LEU A 230 17.78 -4.14 0.69
C LEU A 230 18.07 -5.61 0.39
N GLU A 231 17.05 -6.46 0.20
CA GLU A 231 17.26 -7.88 -0.15
C GLU A 231 18.06 -8.04 -1.44
N GLU A 232 17.69 -7.31 -2.51
CA GLU A 232 18.39 -7.32 -3.81
C GLU A 232 19.85 -6.86 -3.68
N THR A 233 20.10 -5.86 -2.83
CA THR A 233 21.44 -5.34 -2.55
C THR A 233 22.31 -6.41 -1.88
N ILE A 234 21.79 -7.05 -0.82
CA ILE A 234 22.54 -8.09 -0.09
C ILE A 234 22.76 -9.34 -0.97
N ASP A 235 21.77 -9.74 -1.76
CA ASP A 235 21.91 -10.84 -2.72
C ASP A 235 23.05 -10.55 -3.72
N THR A 236 23.14 -9.31 -4.19
CA THR A 236 24.22 -8.87 -5.09
C THR A 236 25.58 -8.95 -4.41
N LEU A 237 25.70 -8.54 -3.13
CA LEU A 237 26.95 -8.62 -2.37
C LEU A 237 27.43 -10.06 -2.17
N VAL A 238 26.52 -10.99 -1.89
CA VAL A 238 26.84 -12.41 -1.62
C VAL A 238 27.02 -13.26 -2.90
N SER A 239 26.67 -12.70 -4.06
CA SER A 239 26.81 -13.34 -5.37
C SER A 239 28.26 -13.67 -5.75
N GLU A 240 28.46 -14.50 -6.79
CA GLU A 240 29.81 -14.91 -7.23
C GLU A 240 30.71 -13.73 -7.63
N ASP A 241 30.10 -12.74 -8.30
CA ASP A 241 30.70 -11.49 -8.77
C ASP A 241 30.60 -10.35 -7.73
N GLY A 242 30.02 -10.64 -6.56
CA GLY A 242 29.83 -9.71 -5.46
C GLY A 242 31.09 -9.39 -4.66
N CYS A 243 30.88 -8.82 -3.48
CA CYS A 243 31.97 -8.40 -2.60
C CYS A 243 32.80 -9.61 -2.13
N PRO A 244 34.15 -9.53 -2.19
CA PRO A 244 35.02 -10.63 -1.76
C PRO A 244 34.84 -11.08 -0.32
N TRP A 245 34.42 -10.17 0.58
CA TRP A 245 34.18 -10.48 1.97
C TRP A 245 32.82 -11.14 2.17
N ASP A 246 31.75 -10.58 1.61
CA ASP A 246 30.38 -11.09 1.79
C ASP A 246 30.21 -12.50 1.20
N LYS A 247 30.76 -12.75 0.01
CA LYS A 247 30.57 -14.02 -0.69
C LYS A 247 31.19 -15.24 -0.01
N VAL A 248 32.17 -15.04 0.88
CA VAL A 248 32.86 -16.12 1.62
C VAL A 248 32.28 -16.36 3.01
N GLN A 249 31.29 -15.56 3.43
CA GLN A 249 30.68 -15.71 4.75
C GLN A 249 29.86 -17.00 4.84
N THR A 250 29.79 -17.55 6.05
CA THR A 250 28.92 -18.67 6.41
C THR A 250 28.10 -18.29 7.65
N HIS A 251 27.08 -19.09 7.97
CA HIS A 251 26.34 -18.90 9.22
C HIS A 251 27.28 -18.90 10.44
N GLU A 252 28.35 -19.69 10.43
CA GLU A 252 29.31 -19.78 11.52
C GLU A 252 30.22 -18.55 11.64
N SER A 253 30.69 -18.01 10.51
CA SER A 253 31.59 -16.83 10.52
C SER A 253 30.87 -15.57 10.98
N LEU A 254 29.57 -15.45 10.67
CA LEU A 254 28.76 -14.28 10.98
C LEU A 254 28.32 -14.17 12.45
N LYS A 255 28.32 -15.28 13.22
CA LYS A 255 27.88 -15.27 14.62
C LYS A 255 28.61 -14.23 15.49
N ARG A 256 29.87 -13.95 15.20
CA ARG A 256 30.66 -12.97 15.96
C ARG A 256 30.13 -11.56 15.73
N TYR A 257 29.95 -11.16 14.47
CA TYR A 257 29.48 -9.83 14.11
C TYR A 257 28.10 -9.56 14.69
N LEU A 258 27.18 -10.53 14.66
CA LEU A 258 25.87 -10.39 15.33
C LEU A 258 25.97 -10.04 16.82
N ILE A 259 26.98 -10.56 17.52
CA ILE A 259 27.21 -10.20 18.93
C ILE A 259 27.83 -8.81 19.06
N GLU A 260 28.76 -8.45 18.17
CA GLU A 260 29.39 -7.13 18.12
C GLU A 260 28.31 -6.04 17.89
N GLU A 261 27.50 -6.13 16.83
CA GLU A 261 26.44 -5.13 16.54
C GLU A 261 25.38 -5.08 17.64
N THR A 262 25.14 -6.20 18.34
CA THR A 262 24.23 -6.19 19.50
C THR A 262 24.79 -5.35 20.64
N PHE A 263 26.11 -5.37 20.88
CA PHE A 263 26.73 -4.54 21.92
C PHE A 263 26.82 -3.08 21.51
N GLU A 264 27.11 -2.79 20.24
CA GLU A 264 27.12 -1.42 19.70
C GLU A 264 25.70 -0.81 19.80
N LEU A 265 24.65 -1.58 19.48
CA LEU A 265 23.27 -1.15 19.73
C LEU A 265 22.96 -0.87 21.21
N ILE A 266 23.45 -1.70 22.14
CA ILE A 266 23.28 -1.46 23.58
C ILE A 266 24.00 -0.16 23.99
N GLU A 267 25.18 0.09 23.43
CA GLU A 267 25.93 1.32 23.66
C GLU A 267 25.15 2.55 23.19
N ALA A 268 24.62 2.53 21.97
CA ALA A 268 23.80 3.60 21.43
C ALA A 268 22.55 3.88 22.29
N ILE A 269 21.87 2.84 22.79
CA ILE A 269 20.70 2.97 23.68
C ILE A 269 21.08 3.67 24.98
N ASP A 270 22.17 3.26 25.62
CA ASP A 270 22.61 3.82 26.89
C ASP A 270 23.10 5.27 26.77
N GLU A 271 23.59 5.65 25.59
CA GLU A 271 24.03 7.01 25.28
C GLU A 271 22.87 7.92 24.84
N GLU A 272 21.67 7.36 24.66
CA GLU A 272 20.50 8.06 24.12
C GLU A 272 20.79 8.68 22.73
N ASP A 273 21.70 8.07 21.95
CA ASP A 273 22.11 8.54 20.64
C ASP A 273 21.21 7.93 19.55
N ILE A 274 20.23 8.71 19.11
CA ILE A 274 19.22 8.25 18.14
C ILE A 274 19.82 7.94 16.77
N ASP A 275 20.81 8.71 16.32
CA ASP A 275 21.41 8.51 14.99
C ASP A 275 22.23 7.21 14.99
N HIS A 276 23.01 6.99 16.06
CA HIS A 276 23.77 5.75 16.25
C HIS A 276 22.83 4.55 16.46
N MET A 277 21.71 4.71 17.20
CA MET A 277 20.72 3.65 17.33
C MET A 277 20.13 3.22 15.98
N ILE A 278 19.91 4.15 15.04
CA ILE A 278 19.42 3.82 13.70
C ILE A 278 20.46 3.01 12.92
N GLU A 279 21.73 3.41 12.99
CA GLU A 279 22.86 2.73 12.37
C GLU A 279 22.98 1.28 12.89
N GLU A 280 23.03 1.10 14.20
CA GLU A 280 23.22 -0.21 14.83
C GLU A 280 22.02 -1.14 14.70
N LEU A 281 20.80 -0.60 14.68
CA LEU A 281 19.61 -1.39 14.31
C LEU A 281 19.71 -1.88 12.85
N GLY A 282 20.29 -1.06 11.98
CA GLY A 282 20.60 -1.40 10.59
C GLY A 282 21.62 -2.54 10.51
N ASP A 283 22.68 -2.51 11.32
CA ASP A 283 23.72 -3.54 11.30
C ASP A 283 23.25 -4.86 11.91
N VAL A 284 22.41 -4.83 12.94
CA VAL A 284 21.70 -6.04 13.42
C VAL A 284 20.79 -6.60 12.31
N LEU A 285 20.08 -5.75 11.56
CA LEU A 285 19.26 -6.19 10.43
C LEU A 285 20.12 -6.75 9.28
N LEU A 286 21.29 -6.16 9.01
CA LEU A 286 22.26 -6.66 8.02
C LEU A 286 22.65 -8.10 8.31
N GLN A 287 22.90 -8.46 9.58
CA GLN A 287 23.22 -9.83 9.96
C GLN A 287 22.06 -10.80 9.66
N VAL A 288 20.81 -10.38 9.88
CA VAL A 288 19.63 -11.17 9.51
C VAL A 288 19.58 -11.38 7.99
N MET A 289 19.80 -10.31 7.21
CA MET A 289 19.75 -10.36 5.76
C MET A 289 20.89 -11.21 5.16
N LEU A 290 22.11 -11.10 5.68
CA LEU A 290 23.25 -11.94 5.25
C LEU A 290 22.98 -13.42 5.51
N HIS A 291 22.45 -13.78 6.69
CA HIS A 291 22.04 -15.15 6.96
C HIS A 291 20.94 -15.63 6.01
N SER A 292 19.95 -14.80 5.72
CA SER A 292 18.90 -15.11 4.75
C SER A 292 19.43 -15.29 3.33
N ALA A 293 20.36 -14.45 2.87
CA ALA A 293 20.98 -14.56 1.55
C ALA A 293 21.84 -15.84 1.42
N ILE A 294 22.60 -16.19 2.46
CA ILE A 294 23.35 -17.46 2.52
C ILE A 294 22.38 -18.66 2.50
N GLY A 295 21.33 -18.62 3.31
CA GLY A 295 20.28 -19.65 3.31
C GLY A 295 19.64 -19.84 1.94
N LYS A 296 19.42 -18.75 1.20
CA LYS A 296 18.81 -18.73 -0.13
C LYS A 296 19.76 -19.33 -1.16
N LYS A 297 21.03 -18.93 -1.11
CA LYS A 297 22.12 -19.47 -1.95
C LYS A 297 22.28 -20.98 -1.77
N ASP A 298 22.16 -21.47 -0.55
CA ASP A 298 22.28 -22.90 -0.24
C ASP A 298 20.96 -23.68 -0.44
N GLY A 299 19.87 -23.00 -0.79
CA GLY A 299 18.56 -23.58 -1.06
C GLY A 299 17.79 -24.05 0.19
N TYR A 300 18.10 -23.48 1.36
CA TYR A 300 17.49 -23.84 2.64
C TYR A 300 16.32 -22.95 3.05
N PHE A 301 16.50 -21.63 3.06
CA PHE A 301 15.48 -20.65 3.42
C PHE A 301 15.83 -19.25 2.90
N ASP A 302 14.89 -18.31 2.88
CA ASP A 302 15.16 -16.91 2.53
C ASP A 302 14.61 -15.89 3.54
N ALA A 303 14.74 -14.59 3.25
CA ALA A 303 14.24 -13.51 4.10
C ALA A 303 12.72 -13.56 4.30
N ARG A 304 11.96 -14.02 3.30
CA ARG A 304 10.50 -14.11 3.36
C ARG A 304 10.07 -15.15 4.39
N GLU A 305 10.76 -16.30 4.45
CA GLU A 305 10.48 -17.33 5.45
C GLU A 305 10.82 -16.86 6.88
N VAL A 306 11.89 -16.04 7.05
CA VAL A 306 12.22 -15.41 8.33
C VAL A 306 11.11 -14.45 8.77
N ILE A 307 10.66 -13.57 7.87
CA ILE A 307 9.58 -12.60 8.10
C ILE A 307 8.25 -13.32 8.40
N GLU A 308 7.93 -14.36 7.63
CA GLU A 308 6.72 -15.15 7.84
C GLU A 308 6.73 -15.82 9.21
N SER A 309 7.87 -16.39 9.61
CA SER A 309 8.05 -17.04 10.91
C SER A 309 7.81 -16.09 12.07
N ILE A 310 8.38 -14.87 12.04
CA ILE A 310 8.15 -13.87 13.09
C ILE A 310 6.72 -13.34 13.04
N THR A 311 6.16 -13.04 11.86
CA THR A 311 4.79 -12.53 11.71
C THR A 311 3.76 -13.52 12.23
N ARG A 312 3.82 -14.80 11.84
CA ARG A 312 2.92 -15.85 12.35
C ARG A 312 3.04 -16.01 13.86
N LYS A 313 4.25 -15.91 14.40
CA LYS A 313 4.50 -15.97 15.85
C LYS A 313 3.90 -14.77 16.57
N MET A 314 4.03 -13.56 16.03
CA MET A 314 3.50 -12.33 16.64
C MET A 314 1.98 -12.31 16.60
N ILE A 315 1.34 -12.59 15.46
CA ILE A 315 -0.13 -12.67 15.35
C ILE A 315 -0.68 -13.69 16.36
N ARG A 316 -0.14 -14.92 16.36
CA ARG A 316 -0.64 -15.99 17.23
C ARG A 316 -0.46 -15.70 18.71
N ARG A 317 0.61 -15.00 19.12
CA ARG A 317 0.85 -14.65 20.53
C ARG A 317 0.09 -13.41 20.99
N HIS A 318 -0.55 -12.68 20.09
CA HIS A 318 -1.34 -11.49 20.40
C HIS A 318 -2.80 -11.62 19.92
N PRO A 319 -3.53 -12.67 20.32
CA PRO A 319 -4.94 -12.82 19.93
C PRO A 319 -5.83 -11.70 20.49
N HIS A 320 -5.35 -10.93 21.46
CA HIS A 320 -6.02 -9.72 21.96
C HIS A 320 -5.87 -8.49 21.08
N VAL A 321 -4.92 -8.51 20.13
CA VAL A 321 -4.77 -7.47 19.10
C VAL A 321 -5.37 -7.94 17.78
N PHE A 322 -5.17 -9.21 17.42
CA PHE A 322 -5.49 -9.74 16.09
C PHE A 322 -6.72 -10.68 16.05
N SER A 323 -7.45 -10.81 17.16
CA SER A 323 -8.66 -11.65 17.28
C SER A 323 -9.55 -11.11 18.41
N ASP A 324 -10.53 -11.89 18.87
CA ASP A 324 -11.54 -11.45 19.85
C ASP A 324 -11.20 -11.76 21.33
N GLU A 325 -9.97 -12.20 21.66
CA GLU A 325 -9.62 -12.58 23.06
C GLU A 325 -9.22 -11.35 23.87
N GLU A 326 -10.01 -10.89 24.84
CA GLU A 326 -9.65 -9.70 25.63
C GLU A 326 -8.46 -9.93 26.59
N ALA A 327 -7.57 -8.94 26.72
CA ALA A 327 -6.53 -8.89 27.74
C ALA A 327 -6.54 -7.51 28.41
N ASN A 328 -6.82 -7.46 29.72
CA ASN A 328 -7.03 -6.19 30.43
C ASN A 328 -5.80 -5.74 31.23
N ASN A 329 -4.84 -6.65 31.46
CA ASN A 329 -3.63 -6.38 32.24
C ASN A 329 -2.46 -7.30 31.83
N ILE A 330 -1.29 -7.03 32.38
CA ILE A 330 -0.05 -7.77 32.11
C ILE A 330 -0.15 -9.25 32.52
N ASP A 331 -0.89 -9.58 33.58
CA ASP A 331 -1.05 -10.96 34.03
C ASP A 331 -1.90 -11.78 33.06
N ASP A 332 -2.96 -11.20 32.50
CA ASP A 332 -3.76 -11.79 31.43
C ASP A 332 -2.89 -12.06 30.19
N LEU A 333 -2.07 -11.08 29.79
CA LEU A 333 -1.12 -11.22 28.68
C LEU A 333 -0.13 -12.38 28.90
N ASN A 334 0.46 -12.45 30.09
CA ASN A 334 1.38 -13.52 30.45
C ASN A 334 0.71 -14.91 30.37
N GLN A 335 -0.54 -15.04 30.81
CA GLN A 335 -1.29 -16.30 30.73
C GLN A 335 -1.58 -16.69 29.28
N ILE A 336 -2.04 -15.74 28.45
CA ILE A 336 -2.27 -15.95 27.00
C ILE A 336 -0.97 -16.41 26.33
N TRP A 337 0.16 -15.74 26.60
CA TRP A 337 1.45 -16.11 26.03
C TRP A 337 1.92 -17.52 26.44
N GLN A 338 1.76 -17.91 27.71
CA GLN A 338 2.13 -19.26 28.15
C GLN A 338 1.24 -20.32 27.48
N LYS A 339 -0.07 -20.08 27.41
CA LYS A 339 -1.03 -20.96 26.72
C LYS A 339 -0.66 -21.14 25.25
N GLU A 340 -0.38 -20.06 24.52
CA GLU A 340 0.01 -20.12 23.12
C GLU A 340 1.38 -20.79 22.92
N LYS A 341 2.33 -20.58 23.84
CA LYS A 341 3.63 -21.25 23.82
C LYS A 341 3.53 -22.75 24.06
N LEU A 342 2.61 -23.21 24.91
CA LEU A 342 2.36 -24.64 25.14
C LEU A 342 1.81 -25.33 23.88
N LYS A 343 0.96 -24.64 23.11
CA LYS A 343 0.45 -25.15 21.82
C LYS A 343 1.53 -25.33 20.75
N GLU A 344 2.67 -24.62 20.85
CA GLU A 344 3.80 -24.76 19.92
C GLU A 344 4.52 -26.11 20.03
N GLY A 345 4.21 -26.94 21.03
CA GLY A 345 4.85 -28.25 21.22
C GLY A 345 6.36 -28.19 21.50
N LYS A 346 6.91 -27.00 21.76
CA LYS A 346 8.34 -26.82 22.08
C LYS A 346 8.64 -27.48 23.43
N VAL A 347 9.53 -28.46 23.41
CA VAL A 347 10.07 -29.08 24.63
C VAL A 347 10.68 -27.99 25.50
N ASN A 348 10.40 -28.04 26.80
CA ASN A 348 10.94 -27.08 27.76
C ASN A 348 12.45 -27.35 27.92
N LYS A 349 13.26 -26.79 27.02
CA LYS A 349 14.72 -26.81 27.10
C LYS A 349 15.16 -25.78 28.15
N GLU A 350 16.19 -26.12 28.92
CA GLU A 350 16.85 -25.15 29.78
C GLU A 350 17.33 -23.97 28.93
N LYS A 351 16.86 -22.77 29.28
CA LYS A 351 17.15 -21.54 28.54
C LYS A 351 18.44 -20.92 29.07
N LEU A 352 19.58 -21.45 28.63
CA LEU A 352 20.89 -20.92 29.00
C LEU A 352 21.13 -19.51 28.44
N GLU A 353 20.51 -19.17 27.32
CA GLU A 353 20.55 -17.84 26.69
C GLU A 353 20.24 -16.67 27.64
N LYS A 354 19.35 -16.86 28.64
CA LYS A 354 19.11 -15.82 29.66
C LYS A 354 20.34 -15.58 30.55
N ILE A 355 21.02 -16.65 30.94
CA ILE A 355 22.24 -16.58 31.75
C ILE A 355 23.36 -15.94 30.95
N PHE A 356 23.46 -16.25 29.65
CA PHE A 356 24.42 -15.61 28.76
C PHE A 356 24.15 -14.11 28.64
N ALA A 357 22.90 -13.71 28.41
CA ALA A 357 22.53 -12.29 28.38
C ALA A 357 22.89 -11.58 29.69
N ASP A 358 22.53 -12.14 30.85
CA ASP A 358 22.87 -11.56 32.16
C ASP A 358 24.40 -11.44 32.37
N TYR A 359 25.17 -12.41 31.87
CA TYR A 359 26.62 -12.39 31.97
C TYR A 359 27.25 -11.34 31.03
N PHE A 360 26.78 -11.29 29.78
CA PHE A 360 27.26 -10.34 28.78
C PHE A 360 26.94 -8.90 29.17
N LEU A 361 25.73 -8.62 29.66
CA LEU A 361 25.36 -7.30 30.16
C LEU A 361 26.23 -6.89 31.36
N LYS A 362 26.46 -7.78 32.32
CA LYS A 362 27.38 -7.48 33.44
C LYS A 362 28.81 -7.21 32.99
N LEU A 363 29.27 -7.92 31.97
CA LEU A 363 30.61 -7.69 31.39
C LEU A 363 30.66 -6.32 30.71
N TYR A 364 29.64 -5.98 29.95
CA TYR A 364 29.48 -4.69 29.29
C TYR A 364 29.38 -3.53 30.29
N ASP A 365 28.51 -3.62 31.30
CA ASP A 365 28.40 -2.62 32.38
C ASP A 365 29.75 -2.37 33.04
N LYS A 366 30.52 -3.44 33.27
CA LYS A 366 31.85 -3.35 33.85
C LYS A 366 32.79 -2.57 32.93
N THR A 367 32.75 -2.81 31.63
CA THR A 367 33.60 -2.10 30.67
C THR A 367 33.27 -0.61 30.60
N LYS A 368 31.99 -0.28 30.60
CA LYS A 368 31.48 1.09 30.50
C LYS A 368 31.65 1.89 31.80
N LEU A 369 31.34 1.28 32.95
CA LEU A 369 31.42 1.95 34.26
C LEU A 369 32.85 2.02 34.81
N ASP A 370 33.68 1.00 34.59
CA ASP A 370 35.06 0.98 35.07
C ASP A 370 36.06 1.57 34.04
N GLY A 371 35.61 1.94 32.83
CA GLY A 371 36.41 2.62 31.80
C GLY A 371 37.59 1.79 31.28
N LEU A 372 37.44 0.46 31.22
CA LEU A 372 38.52 -0.44 30.84
C LEU A 372 38.84 -0.27 29.35
N ASN A 373 40.12 -0.11 29.02
CA ASN A 373 40.55 -0.20 27.63
C ASN A 373 40.59 -1.66 27.14
N GLU A 374 40.73 -1.87 25.83
CA GLU A 374 40.75 -3.18 25.19
C GLU A 374 41.73 -4.17 25.86
N GLN A 375 42.94 -3.70 26.22
CA GLN A 375 43.95 -4.55 26.84
C GLN A 375 43.61 -4.91 28.29
N GLU A 376 43.00 -4.00 29.03
CA GLU A 376 42.51 -4.22 30.39
C GLU A 376 41.34 -5.19 30.43
N LEU A 377 40.40 -5.06 29.49
CA LEU A 377 39.28 -5.98 29.33
C LEU A 377 39.77 -7.40 28.98
N LYS A 378 40.66 -7.53 28.00
CA LYS A 378 41.31 -8.81 27.65
C LYS A 378 41.98 -9.44 28.87
N ASN A 379 42.71 -8.65 29.65
CA ASN A 379 43.34 -9.11 30.88
C ASN A 379 42.33 -9.51 31.96
N TYR A 380 41.19 -8.82 32.07
CA TYR A 380 40.13 -9.14 33.03
C TYR A 380 39.45 -10.47 32.69
N ILE A 381 39.08 -10.67 31.41
CA ILE A 381 38.43 -11.90 30.95
C ILE A 381 39.39 -13.10 31.10
N ASN A 382 40.67 -12.92 30.75
CA ASN A 382 41.70 -13.95 30.86
C ASN A 382 42.10 -14.30 32.31
N ARG A 383 41.59 -13.61 33.34
CA ARG A 383 41.74 -14.02 34.75
C ARG A 383 40.81 -15.18 35.13
N GLY A 384 39.78 -15.46 34.33
CA GLY A 384 38.97 -16.67 34.44
C GLY A 384 39.48 -17.81 33.55
N ASP A 385 38.80 -18.96 33.58
CA ASP A 385 39.13 -20.13 32.72
C ASP A 385 38.74 -19.95 31.24
N LEU A 386 38.18 -18.79 30.88
CA LEU A 386 37.85 -18.40 29.50
C LEU A 386 39.02 -17.59 28.93
N LYS A 387 39.99 -18.27 28.33
CA LYS A 387 41.05 -17.60 27.56
C LYS A 387 40.49 -17.16 26.21
N LEU A 388 40.51 -15.85 25.95
CA LEU A 388 40.22 -15.25 24.64
C LEU A 388 41.34 -15.51 23.62
#